data_AF-A0A1S1HEF6-F1
#
_entry.id   AF-A0A1S1HEF6-F1
#
_cell.length_a   1.000
_cell.length_b   1.000
_cell.length_c   1.000
_cell.angle_alpha   90.00
_cell.angle_beta   90.00
_cell.angle_gamma   90.00
#
_symmetry.space_group_name_H-M   'P 1'
#
loop_
_entity.id
_entity.type
_entity.pdbx_description
1 polymer ?
#
loop_
_entity_poly.entity_id
_entity_poly.type
_entity_poly.pdbx_seq_one_letter_code
_entity_poly.pdbx_strand_id
1 'polypeptide(L)'
;MTIAEMRALLGLGPEYSDAQVAELYALHTGATPSALAAEESPVTIEEARRQCKVEGTDEDADLEIYIAAAVEWVRDITALDPAAAWPARLKLAVLLLVGEYYATREVGGLSEQAERSALSLVRPNRPMTA
;
A
#
# COMPACT_ATOMS: atom_id res chain seq x y z
N MET A 1 -11.57 -19.48 -19.89
CA MET A 1 -10.92 -20.76 -19.53
C MET A 1 -11.76 -21.42 -18.45
N THR A 2 -12.30 -22.61 -18.71
CA THR A 2 -13.10 -23.41 -17.77
C THR A 2 -12.21 -24.42 -17.03
N ILE A 3 -12.68 -24.95 -15.89
CA ILE A 3 -11.92 -25.95 -15.11
C ILE A 3 -11.62 -27.22 -15.94
N ALA A 4 -12.54 -27.66 -16.81
CA ALA A 4 -12.31 -28.81 -17.68
C ALA A 4 -11.19 -28.56 -18.71
N GLU A 5 -11.14 -27.34 -19.26
CA GLU A 5 -10.06 -26.94 -20.18
C GLU A 5 -8.72 -26.79 -19.45
N MET A 6 -8.70 -26.25 -18.22
CA MET A 6 -7.50 -26.18 -17.38
C MET A 6 -6.96 -27.58 -17.06
N ARG A 7 -7.83 -28.53 -16.68
CA ARG A 7 -7.45 -29.93 -16.45
C ARG A 7 -6.81 -30.55 -17.68
N ALA A 8 -7.41 -30.35 -18.86
CA ALA A 8 -6.91 -30.90 -20.12
C ALA A 8 -5.54 -30.31 -20.49
N LEU A 9 -5.33 -29.00 -20.27
CA LEU A 9 -4.05 -28.33 -20.55
C LEU A 9 -2.92 -28.80 -19.62
N LEU A 10 -3.24 -29.06 -18.34
CA LEU A 10 -2.26 -29.46 -17.33
C LEU A 10 -2.04 -30.98 -17.24
N GLY A 11 -2.86 -31.78 -17.93
CA GLY A 11 -2.84 -33.24 -17.80
C GLY A 11 -3.32 -33.76 -16.44
N LEU A 12 -4.23 -33.04 -15.77
CA LEU A 12 -4.75 -33.40 -14.45
C LEU A 12 -5.99 -34.31 -14.55
N GLY A 13 -5.98 -35.39 -13.77
CA GLY A 13 -7.12 -36.30 -13.66
C GLY A 13 -8.21 -35.81 -12.68
N PRO A 14 -9.31 -36.57 -12.56
CA PRO A 14 -10.44 -36.22 -11.68
C PRO A 14 -10.12 -36.25 -10.19
N GLU A 15 -8.96 -36.79 -9.79
CA GLU A 15 -8.45 -36.81 -8.42
C GLU A 15 -8.09 -35.41 -7.88
N TYR A 16 -7.87 -34.43 -8.76
CA TYR A 16 -7.63 -33.04 -8.37
C TYR A 16 -8.97 -32.31 -8.24
N SER A 17 -9.22 -31.68 -7.09
CA SER A 17 -10.39 -30.81 -6.91
C SER A 17 -10.34 -29.60 -7.85
N ASP A 18 -11.49 -29.01 -8.16
CA ASP A 18 -11.58 -27.83 -9.03
C ASP A 18 -10.72 -26.66 -8.50
N ALA A 19 -10.62 -26.52 -7.17
CA ALA A 19 -9.78 -25.52 -6.53
C ALA A 19 -8.28 -25.76 -6.80
N GLN A 20 -7.81 -27.01 -6.68
CA GLN A 20 -6.42 -27.37 -6.95
C GLN A 20 -6.05 -27.21 -8.44
N VAL A 21 -6.99 -27.51 -9.34
CA VAL A 21 -6.80 -27.29 -10.78
C VAL A 21 -6.60 -25.81 -11.08
N ALA A 22 -7.41 -24.93 -10.48
CA ALA A 22 -7.30 -23.49 -10.67
C ALA A 22 -5.94 -22.95 -10.16
N GLU A 23 -5.47 -23.43 -9.01
CA GLU A 23 -4.18 -23.06 -8.43
C GLU A 23 -2.99 -23.50 -9.31
N LEU A 24 -3.01 -24.75 -9.78
CA LEU A 24 -1.96 -25.27 -10.66
C LEU A 24 -1.95 -24.59 -12.04
N TYR A 25 -3.12 -24.19 -12.54
CA TYR A 25 -3.24 -23.45 -13.79
C TYR A 25 -2.72 -22.02 -13.68
N ALA A 26 -2.96 -21.37 -12.53
CA ALA A 26 -2.36 -20.08 -12.20
C ALA A 26 -0.82 -20.18 -12.27
N LEU A 27 -0.22 -21.16 -11.58
CA LEU A 27 1.22 -21.41 -11.63
C LEU A 27 1.74 -21.66 -13.06
N HIS A 28 1.02 -22.46 -13.85
CA HIS A 28 1.42 -22.84 -15.21
C HIS A 28 1.42 -21.67 -16.20
N THR A 29 0.46 -20.76 -16.11
CA THR A 29 0.34 -19.63 -17.04
C THR A 29 1.27 -18.46 -16.68
N GLY A 30 2.09 -18.60 -15.63
CA GLY A 30 2.84 -17.49 -15.06
C GLY A 30 1.93 -16.42 -14.45
N ALA A 31 0.60 -16.67 -14.41
CA ALA A 31 -0.30 -16.00 -13.51
C ALA A 31 -0.05 -16.61 -12.13
N THR A 32 1.12 -16.34 -11.53
CA THR A 32 1.18 -16.26 -10.07
C THR A 32 -0.12 -15.60 -9.62
N PRO A 33 -0.88 -16.13 -8.64
CA PRO A 33 -1.97 -15.36 -8.06
C PRO A 33 -1.35 -14.00 -7.84
N SER A 34 -1.84 -13.01 -8.60
CA SER A 34 -1.13 -11.76 -8.67
C SER A 34 -1.13 -11.32 -7.24
N ALA A 35 0.06 -11.37 -6.62
CA ALA A 35 0.28 -10.93 -5.27
C ALA A 35 0.26 -9.40 -5.26
N LEU A 36 -0.63 -8.80 -6.07
CA LEU A 36 -1.59 -7.81 -5.61
C LEU A 36 -2.34 -8.37 -4.38
N ALA A 37 -1.61 -8.72 -3.31
CA ALA A 37 -2.00 -8.16 -2.04
C ALA A 37 -2.10 -6.68 -2.35
N ALA A 38 -3.33 -6.16 -2.47
CA ALA A 38 -3.52 -4.73 -2.35
C ALA A 38 -2.73 -4.40 -1.09
N GLU A 39 -1.58 -3.75 -1.25
CA GLU A 39 -0.73 -3.40 -0.14
C GLU A 39 -1.63 -2.55 0.74
N GLU A 40 -2.11 -3.16 1.83
CA GLU A 40 -3.13 -2.55 2.64
C GLU A 40 -2.50 -1.28 3.17
N SER A 41 -3.02 -0.15 2.72
CA SER A 41 -2.45 1.15 3.05
C SER A 41 -2.26 1.22 4.56
N PRO A 42 -1.11 1.72 5.06
CA PRO A 42 -0.87 1.82 6.50
C PRO A 42 -1.95 2.60 7.25
N VAL A 43 -2.65 3.46 6.52
CA VAL A 43 -3.69 4.38 6.96
C VAL A 43 -4.92 4.21 6.08
N THR A 44 -6.08 4.07 6.71
CA THR A 44 -7.38 4.00 6.05
C THR A 44 -7.90 5.39 5.67
N ILE A 45 -8.86 5.45 4.75
CA ILE A 45 -9.51 6.69 4.37
C ILE A 45 -10.22 7.39 5.55
N GLU A 46 -10.79 6.61 6.49
CA GLU A 46 -11.43 7.15 7.69
C GLU A 46 -10.43 7.83 8.63
N GLU A 47 -9.25 7.24 8.79
CA GLU A 47 -8.18 7.82 9.59
C GLU A 47 -7.66 9.12 8.96
N ALA A 48 -7.52 9.15 7.62
CA ALA A 48 -7.16 10.36 6.88
C ALA A 48 -8.21 11.46 7.01
N ARG A 49 -9.51 11.14 6.88
CA ARG A 49 -10.61 12.10 7.12
C ARG A 49 -10.55 12.68 8.52
N ARG A 50 -10.38 11.83 9.54
CA ARG A 50 -10.28 12.28 10.94
C ARG A 50 -9.09 13.21 11.15
N GLN A 51 -7.95 12.91 10.51
CA GLN A 51 -6.76 13.76 10.56
C GLN A 51 -6.99 15.12 9.89
N CYS A 52 -7.66 15.14 8.75
CA CYS A 52 -7.96 16.36 7.97
C CYS A 52 -9.24 17.09 8.43
N LYS A 53 -9.95 16.54 9.41
CA LYS A 53 -11.25 17.04 9.91
C LYS A 53 -12.32 17.14 8.83
N VAL A 54 -12.37 16.15 7.94
CA VAL A 54 -13.37 16.03 6.88
C VAL A 54 -14.56 15.22 7.39
N GLU A 55 -15.78 15.77 7.32
CA GLU A 55 -17.00 15.15 7.85
C GLU A 55 -17.80 14.36 6.80
N GLY A 56 -17.46 14.49 5.51
CA GLY A 56 -18.12 13.81 4.38
C GLY A 56 -17.17 12.93 3.55
N THR A 57 -17.65 12.43 2.41
CA THR A 57 -16.88 11.54 1.51
C THR A 57 -16.52 12.21 0.17
N ASP A 58 -16.89 13.47 -0.03
CA ASP A 58 -16.70 14.18 -1.30
C ASP A 58 -15.21 14.35 -1.66
N GLU A 59 -14.34 14.35 -0.65
CA GLU A 59 -12.88 14.50 -0.79
C GLU A 59 -12.13 13.16 -0.67
N ASP A 60 -12.84 12.01 -0.61
CA ASP A 60 -12.19 10.70 -0.43
C ASP A 60 -11.19 10.41 -1.56
N ALA A 61 -11.52 10.77 -2.80
CA ALA A 61 -10.62 10.59 -3.94
C ALA A 61 -9.31 11.40 -3.81
N ASP A 62 -9.38 12.64 -3.30
CA ASP A 62 -8.20 13.47 -3.07
C ASP A 62 -7.38 12.93 -1.90
N LEU A 63 -8.04 12.50 -0.83
CA LEU A 63 -7.39 11.89 0.33
C LEU A 63 -6.68 10.58 -0.04
N GLU A 64 -7.23 9.77 -0.94
CA GLU A 64 -6.55 8.57 -1.48
C GLU A 64 -5.24 8.94 -2.18
N ILE A 65 -5.23 10.02 -2.97
CA ILE A 65 -4.03 10.53 -3.64
C ILE A 65 -2.99 10.97 -2.59
N TYR A 66 -3.40 11.72 -1.56
CA TYR A 66 -2.48 12.18 -0.52
C TYR A 66 -1.92 11.03 0.32
N ILE A 67 -2.73 10.01 0.62
CA ILE A 67 -2.27 8.80 1.31
C ILE A 67 -1.21 8.10 0.45
N ALA A 68 -1.46 7.90 -0.83
CA ALA A 68 -0.50 7.26 -1.73
C ALA A 68 0.83 8.03 -1.78
N ALA A 69 0.79 9.36 -1.96
CA ALA A 69 1.98 10.21 -1.99
C ALA A 69 2.74 10.20 -0.65
N ALA A 70 2.04 10.18 0.48
CA ALA A 70 2.66 10.10 1.80
C ALA A 70 3.32 8.74 2.06
N VAL A 71 2.68 7.66 1.61
CA VAL A 71 3.24 6.30 1.69
C VAL A 71 4.50 6.17 0.85
N GLU A 72 4.48 6.66 -0.39
CA GLU A 72 5.64 6.70 -1.28
C GLU A 72 6.80 7.46 -0.63
N TRP A 73 6.56 8.67 -0.12
CA TRP A 73 7.59 9.47 0.55
C TRP A 73 8.23 8.73 1.74
N VAL A 74 7.43 8.02 2.55
CA VAL A 74 7.97 7.24 3.67
C VAL A 74 8.76 6.03 3.18
N ARG A 75 8.31 5.34 2.13
CA ARG A 75 9.04 4.21 1.53
C ARG A 75 10.37 4.64 0.95
N ASP A 76 10.42 5.77 0.26
CA ASP A 76 11.67 6.27 -0.35
C ASP A 76 12.78 6.52 0.67
N ILE A 77 12.40 6.88 1.90
CA ILE A 77 13.35 7.21 2.96
C ILE A 77 13.68 6.00 3.83
N THR A 78 12.79 5.01 3.90
CA THR A 78 12.93 3.85 4.79
C THR A 78 13.35 2.61 4.01
N ALA A 79 14.06 1.70 4.66
CA ALA A 79 14.28 0.37 4.08
C ALA A 79 13.20 -0.62 4.52
N LEU A 80 11.95 -0.14 4.63
CA LEU A 80 10.85 -1.00 5.04
C LEU A 80 10.60 -2.02 3.93
N ASP A 81 10.70 -3.29 4.28
CA ASP A 81 10.30 -4.39 3.40
C ASP A 81 8.81 -4.18 3.02
N PRO A 82 8.45 -4.20 1.72
CA PRO A 82 7.06 -4.13 1.27
C PRO A 82 6.13 -5.15 1.97
N ALA A 83 6.67 -6.29 2.39
CA ALA A 83 5.90 -7.32 3.11
C ALA A 83 5.85 -7.10 4.64
N ALA A 84 6.59 -6.14 5.20
CA ALA A 84 6.64 -5.89 6.62
C ALA A 84 5.44 -5.06 7.11
N ALA A 85 4.98 -5.39 8.32
CA ALA A 85 3.95 -4.59 8.99
C ALA A 85 4.45 -3.17 9.28
N TRP A 86 3.60 -2.18 9.02
CA TRP A 86 3.91 -0.78 9.25
C TRP A 86 3.98 -0.44 10.75
N PRO A 87 5.15 -0.04 11.29
CA PRO A 87 5.26 0.43 12.67
C PRO A 87 4.39 1.66 12.90
N ALA A 88 3.82 1.80 14.10
CA ALA A 88 2.93 2.90 14.46
C ALA A 88 3.53 4.30 14.17
N ARG A 89 4.84 4.46 14.36
CA ARG A 89 5.55 5.72 14.05
C ARG A 89 5.54 6.07 12.55
N LEU A 90 5.59 5.06 11.67
CA LEU A 90 5.51 5.28 10.23
C LEU A 90 4.08 5.60 9.80
N LYS A 91 3.08 4.96 10.41
CA LYS A 91 1.67 5.34 10.24
C LYS A 91 1.44 6.80 10.63
N LEU A 92 2.00 7.24 11.76
CA LEU A 92 1.94 8.63 12.19
C LEU A 92 2.63 9.58 11.21
N ALA A 93 3.78 9.20 10.64
CA ALA A 93 4.45 9.98 9.61
C ALA A 93 3.57 10.16 8.37
N VAL A 94 2.92 9.09 7.92
CA VAL A 94 1.95 9.14 6.80
C VAL A 94 0.80 10.09 7.12
N LEU A 95 0.17 9.99 8.29
CA LEU A 95 -0.92 10.90 8.69
C LEU A 95 -0.49 12.37 8.75
N LEU A 96 0.73 12.64 9.22
CA LEU A 96 1.28 13.99 9.27
C LEU A 96 1.43 14.57 7.86
N LEU A 97 1.96 13.79 6.92
CA LEU A 97 2.13 14.19 5.53
C LEU A 97 0.79 14.38 4.82
N VAL A 98 -0.18 13.48 5.05
CA VAL A 98 -1.55 13.63 4.50
C VAL A 98 -2.16 14.95 4.95
N GLY A 99 -2.03 15.31 6.24
CA GLY A 99 -2.51 16.59 6.76
C GLY A 99 -1.81 17.79 6.12
N GLU A 100 -0.51 17.70 5.86
CA GLU A 100 0.27 18.75 5.19
C GLU A 100 -0.16 18.90 3.72
N TYR A 101 -0.28 17.82 2.95
CA TYR A 101 -0.72 17.88 1.55
C TYR A 101 -2.15 18.40 1.42
N TYR A 102 -3.02 18.03 2.37
CA TYR A 102 -4.38 18.53 2.40
C TYR A 102 -4.45 20.03 2.68
N ALA A 103 -3.65 20.52 3.63
CA ALA A 103 -3.60 21.92 4.03
C ALA A 103 -2.86 22.81 3.01
N THR A 104 -1.81 22.28 2.40
CA THR A 104 -0.92 22.99 1.47
C THR A 104 -1.08 22.40 0.07
N ARG A 105 -2.06 22.93 -0.68
CA ARG A 105 -2.39 22.51 -2.06
C ARG A 105 -1.55 23.22 -3.14
N GLU A 106 -0.43 23.82 -2.76
CA GLU A 106 0.43 24.59 -3.66
C GLU A 106 1.68 23.82 -4.08
N VAL A 107 2.20 24.15 -5.26
CA VAL A 107 3.46 23.60 -5.76
C VAL A 107 4.61 24.31 -5.05
N GLY A 108 5.16 23.68 -4.00
CA GLY A 108 6.25 24.27 -3.22
C GLY A 108 6.96 23.32 -2.25
N GLY A 109 6.49 22.08 -2.13
CA GLY A 109 7.03 21.11 -1.16
C GLY A 109 6.34 21.20 0.20
N LEU A 110 6.80 20.36 1.13
CA LEU A 110 6.31 20.32 2.51
C LEU A 110 6.74 21.57 3.28
N SER A 111 5.94 22.02 4.24
CA SER A 111 6.43 22.99 5.24
C SER A 111 7.67 22.44 5.97
N GLU A 112 8.63 23.32 6.28
CA GLU A 112 9.88 22.91 6.97
C GLU A 112 9.61 22.15 8.27
N GLN A 113 8.55 22.55 8.98
CA GLN A 113 8.17 21.94 10.24
C GLN A 113 7.57 20.54 10.04
N ALA A 114 6.73 20.35 9.01
CA ALA A 114 6.19 19.05 8.67
C ALA A 114 7.29 18.10 8.22
N GLU A 115 8.18 18.55 7.33
CA GLU A 115 9.30 17.76 6.84
C GLU A 115 10.21 17.32 8.00
N ARG A 116 10.61 18.25 8.88
CA ARG A 116 11.46 17.94 10.05
C ARG A 116 10.82 16.90 10.97
N SER A 117 9.50 17.01 11.18
CA SER A 117 8.74 16.09 12.04
C SER A 117 8.64 14.72 11.41
N ALA A 118 8.28 14.65 10.12
CA ALA A 118 8.22 13.40 9.36
C ALA A 118 9.59 12.70 9.34
N LEU A 119 10.67 13.45 9.06
CA LEU A 119 12.05 12.96 9.08
C LEU A 119 12.44 12.36 10.43
N SER A 120 12.04 12.99 11.54
CA SER A 120 12.30 12.46 12.89
C SER A 120 11.65 11.09 13.13
N LEU A 121 10.43 10.89 12.61
CA LEU A 121 9.67 9.65 12.75
C LEU A 121 10.21 8.51 11.89
N VAL A 122 10.69 8.81 10.68
CA VAL A 122 11.19 7.80 9.72
C VAL A 122 12.66 7.43 9.95
N ARG A 123 13.46 8.34 10.51
CA ARG A 123 14.92 8.16 10.72
C ARG A 123 15.34 6.82 11.30
N PRO A 124 14.69 6.26 12.34
CA PRO A 124 15.15 5.01 12.93
C PRO A 124 14.75 3.77 12.10
N ASN A 125 14.08 3.93 10.95
CA ASN A 125 13.85 2.88 9.95
C ASN A 125 14.71 3.07 8.69
N ARG A 126 15.65 4.02 8.69
CA ARG A 126 16.57 4.20 7.56
C ARG A 126 17.51 3.00 7.49
N PRO A 127 17.88 2.55 6.27
CA PRO A 127 18.93 1.56 6.14
C PRO A 127 20.19 2.10 6.83
N MET A 128 20.81 1.30 7.69
CA MET A 128 22.18 1.57 8.12
C MET A 128 23.05 1.42 6.87
N THR A 129 23.42 2.53 6.25
CA THR A 129 24.49 2.54 5.25
C THR A 129 25.74 1.93 5.88
N ALA A 130 26.19 0.80 5.33
CA ALA A 130 27.48 0.19 5.64
C ALA A 130 28.64 1.05 5.14
#